data_AF-A0A2E1WHW4-F1
#
_entry.id   AF-A0A2E1WHW4-F1
#
_cell.length_a   1.000
_cell.length_b   1.000
_cell.length_c   1.000
_cell.angle_alpha   90.00
_cell.angle_beta   90.00
_cell.angle_gamma   90.00
#
_symmetry.space_group_name_H-M   'P 1'
#
loop_
_entity.id
_entity.type
_entity.pdbx_description
1 polymer ?
#
loop_
_entity_poly.entity_id
_entity_poly.type
_entity_poly.pdbx_seq_one_letter_code
_entity_poly.pdbx_strand_id
1 'polypeptide(L)' 'MNKIADVLHWIGFFGTCFMLVLSFLDESRDEVLIHFTASMIPNTLSWLIAILLTGKRNFFPFLIK' A
#
# COMPACT_ATOMS: atom_id res chain seq x y z
N MET A 1 9.58 15.05 -10.13
CA MET A 1 8.37 14.21 -9.98
C MET A 1 8.47 13.08 -11.00
N ASN A 2 8.81 11.89 -10.55
CA ASN A 2 8.95 10.75 -11.45
C ASN A 2 7.56 10.13 -11.60
N LYS A 3 6.85 10.44 -12.69
CA LYS A 3 5.43 10.10 -12.89
C LYS A 3 5.15 8.62 -12.66
N ILE A 4 6.09 7.75 -13.04
CA ILE A 4 6.01 6.29 -12.83
C ILE A 4 5.99 5.94 -11.34
N ALA A 5 6.89 6.52 -10.55
CA ALA A 5 6.94 6.28 -9.11
C ALA A 5 5.68 6.82 -8.41
N ASP A 6 5.12 7.93 -8.88
CA ASP A 6 3.87 8.48 -8.36
C ASP A 6 2.69 7.53 -8.63
N VAL A 7 2.55 7.08 -9.88
CA VAL A 7 1.50 6.11 -10.28
C VAL A 7 1.64 4.81 -9.50
N LEU A 8 2.86 4.25 -9.40
CA LEU A 8 3.12 3.02 -8.67
C LEU A 8 2.73 3.12 -7.19
N HIS A 9 3.03 4.27 -6.56
CA HIS A 9 2.72 4.51 -5.16
C HIS A 9 1.22 4.60 -4.92
N TRP A 10 0.47 5.25 -5.83
CA TRP A 10 -0.99 5.27 -5.78
C TRP A 10 -1.60 3.90 -6.01
N ILE A 11 -1.07 3.09 -6.95
CA ILE A 11 -1.52 1.72 -7.17
C ILE A 11 -1.33 0.87 -5.91
N GLY A 12 -0.17 0.98 -5.24
CA GLY A 12 0.07 0.27 -3.98
C GLY A 12 -0.93 0.65 -2.89
N PHE A 13 -1.23 1.94 -2.76
CA PHE A 13 -2.22 2.43 -1.80
C PHE A 13 -3.62 1.87 -2.09
N PHE A 14 -4.11 1.97 -3.34
CA PHE A 14 -5.41 1.42 -3.71
C PHE A 14 -5.47 -0.10 -3.56
N GLY A 15 -4.37 -0.81 -3.86
CA GLY A 15 -4.25 -2.23 -3.61
C GLY A 15 -4.40 -2.58 -2.12
N THR A 16 -3.80 -1.79 -1.23
CA THR A 16 -3.98 -1.95 0.22
C THR A 16 -5.43 -1.70 0.65
N CYS A 17 -6.08 -0.64 0.15
CA CYS A 17 -7.50 -0.40 0.43
C CYS A 17 -8.38 -1.56 -0.04
N PHE A 18 -8.12 -2.10 -1.24
CA PHE A 18 -8.84 -3.25 -1.77
C PHE A 18 -8.66 -4.50 -0.89
N MET A 19 -7.42 -4.81 -0.50
CA MET A 19 -7.14 -5.95 0.40
C MET A 19 -7.79 -5.80 1.76
N LEU A 20 -7.85 -4.58 2.32
CA LEU A 20 -8.56 -4.31 3.57
C LEU A 20 -10.07 -4.57 3.44
N VAL A 21 -10.69 -4.20 2.31
CA VAL A 21 -12.09 -4.50 2.06
C VAL A 21 -12.30 -6.01 1.94
N LEU A 22 -11.44 -6.73 1.23
CA LEU A 22 -11.51 -8.20 1.14
C LEU A 22 -11.36 -8.86 2.52
N SER A 23 -10.42 -8.38 3.32
CA SER A 23 -10.22 -8.84 4.70
C SER A 23 -11.45 -8.60 5.58
N PHE A 24 -12.18 -7.50 5.38
CA PHE A 24 -13.38 -7.19 6.15
C PHE A 24 -14.58 -8.05 5.74
N LEU A 25 -14.63 -8.42 4.46
CA LEU A 25 -15.66 -9.29 3.89
C LEU A 25 -15.41 -10.78 4.19
N ASP A 26 -14.23 -11.14 4.68
CA ASP A 26 -13.98 -12.50 5.17
C ASP A 26 -14.93 -12.83 6.34
N GLU A 27 -15.68 -13.92 6.18
CA GLU A 27 -16.73 -14.34 7.12
C GLU A 27 -16.15 -14.99 8.37
N SER A 28 -15.02 -15.70 8.22
CA SER A 28 -14.37 -16.42 9.31
C SER A 28 -13.80 -15.45 10.35
N ARG A 29 -13.16 -14.35 9.91
CA ARG A 29 -12.53 -13.34 10.78
C ARG A 29 -11.57 -13.91 11.83
N ASP A 30 -11.11 -15.16 11.70
CA ASP A 30 -10.27 -15.80 12.71
C ASP A 30 -8.85 -15.23 12.74
N GLU A 31 -8.46 -14.43 11.74
CA GLU A 31 -7.10 -13.89 11.61
C GLU A 31 -7.06 -12.39 11.26
N VAL A 32 -7.94 -11.57 11.86
CA VAL A 32 -8.04 -10.11 11.56
C VAL A 32 -6.68 -9.40 11.56
N LEU A 33 -5.80 -9.71 12.53
CA LEU A 33 -4.47 -9.11 12.62
C LEU A 33 -3.56 -9.48 11.44
N ILE A 34 -3.61 -10.74 11.01
CA ILE A 34 -2.79 -11.23 9.90
C ILE A 34 -3.31 -10.64 8.59
N HIS A 35 -4.63 -10.65 8.37
CA HIS A 35 -5.19 -10.04 7.16
C HIS A 35 -4.96 -8.52 7.11
N PHE A 36 -5.05 -7.82 8.24
CA PHE A 36 -4.73 -6.39 8.31
C PHE A 36 -3.27 -6.14 7.94
N THR A 37 -2.32 -6.87 8.54
CA THR A 37 -0.90 -6.72 8.24
C THR A 37 -0.56 -7.13 6.81
N ALA A 38 -1.14 -8.22 6.30
CA ALA A 38 -0.99 -8.64 4.90
C ALA A 38 -1.57 -7.62 3.91
N SER A 39 -2.66 -6.94 4.28
CA SER A 39 -3.24 -5.88 3.45
C SER A 39 -2.30 -4.68 3.27
N MET A 40 -1.30 -4.50 4.14
CA MET A 40 -0.30 -3.43 4.01
C MET A 40 0.82 -3.76 2.98
N ILE A 41 0.89 -5.01 2.49
CA ILE A 41 1.93 -5.46 1.55
C ILE A 41 1.95 -4.62 0.25
N PRO A 42 0.82 -4.37 -0.43
CA PRO A 42 0.81 -3.59 -1.67
C PRO A 42 1.41 -2.19 -1.50
N ASN A 43 1.00 -1.44 -0.47
CA ASN A 43 1.54 -0.10 -0.23
C ASN A 43 3.01 -0.15 0.16
N THR A 44 3.42 -1.11 0.99
CA THR A 44 4.83 -1.26 1.43
C THR A 44 5.75 -1.57 0.25
N LEU A 45 5.36 -2.50 -0.62
CA LEU A 45 6.15 -2.87 -1.79
C LEU A 45 6.26 -1.71 -2.78
N SER A 46 5.14 -1.05 -3.11
CA SER A 46 5.16 0.11 -3.99
C SER A 46 5.95 1.27 -3.43
N TRP A 47 5.88 1.52 -2.12
CA TRP A 47 6.69 2.54 -1.44
C TRP A 47 8.18 2.22 -1.51
N LEU A 48 8.57 0.97 -1.23
CA LEU A 48 9.96 0.53 -1.32
C LEU A 48 10.51 0.71 -2.75
N ILE A 49 9.76 0.28 -3.77
CA ILE A 49 10.16 0.48 -5.17
C ILE A 49 10.26 1.97 -5.50
N ALA A 50 9.30 2.79 -5.07
CA ALA A 50 9.34 4.22 -5.29
C ALA A 50 10.55 4.89 -4.62
N ILE A 51 10.96 4.41 -3.44
CA ILE A 51 12.20 4.86 -2.78
C ILE A 51 13.43 4.51 -3.60
N LEU A 52 13.52 3.27 -4.09
CA LEU A 52 14.66 2.84 -4.92
C LEU A 52 14.76 3.64 -6.22
N LEU A 53 13.64 4.09 -6.79
CA LEU A 53 13.60 4.86 -8.03
C LEU A 53 13.81 6.38 -7.86
N THR A 54 13.44 6.94 -6.72
CA THR A 54 13.35 8.41 -6.55
C THR A 54 14.00 8.96 -5.29
N GLY A 55 14.54 8.09 -4.43
CA GLY A 55 15.11 8.46 -3.15
C GLY A 55 14.05 8.61 -2.05
N LYS A 56 14.20 9.61 -1.19
CA LYS A 56 13.37 9.77 0.00
C LYS A 56 11.91 10.08 -0.36
N ARG A 57 10.97 9.25 0.09
CA ARG A 57 9.53 9.40 -0.13
C ARG A 57 8.73 9.02 1.12
N ASN A 58 7.62 9.70 1.37
CA ASN A 58 6.68 9.36 2.44
C ASN A 58 5.98 8.03 2.16
N PHE A 59 5.55 7.31 3.20
CA PHE A 59 4.88 6.01 3.07
C PHE A 59 3.49 6.09 2.43
N PHE A 60 2.77 7.20 2.64
CA PHE A 60 1.48 7.42 2.01
C PHE A 60 1.61 8.39 0.84
N PRO A 61 0.91 8.15 -0.28
CA PRO A 61 1.06 8.96 -1.50
C PRO A 61 0.47 10.37 -1.38
N PHE A 62 -0.46 10.60 -0.45
CA PHE A 62 -1.12 11.88 -0.21
C PHE A 62 -0.41 12.76 0.84
N LEU A 63 0.59 12.22 1.55
CA LEU A 63 1.41 13.02 2.44
C LEU A 63 2.40 13.81 1.59
N ILE A 64 2.02 15.03 1.25
CA ILE A 64 2.89 15.99 0.55
C ILE A 64 3.93 16.50 1.56
N LYS A 65 5.19 16.55 1.12
CA LYS A 65 6.26 17.26 1.82
C LYS A 65 6.63 18.50 1.03
#